data_AF-A0A6A4X6F0-F1
#
_entry.id   AF-A0A6A4X6F0-F1
#
_cell.length_a   1.000
_cell.length_b   1.000
_cell.length_c   1.000
_cell.angle_alpha   90.00
_cell.angle_beta   90.00
_cell.angle_gamma   90.00
#
_symmetry.space_group_name_H-M   'P 1'
#
loop_
_entity.id
_entity.type
_entity.pdbx_description
1 polymer ?
#
loop_
_entity_poly.entity_id
_entity_poly.type
_entity_poly.pdbx_seq_one_letter_code
_entity_poly.pdbx_strand_id
1 'polypeptide(L)'
;MPGKVAVANASFVEVFTAAVGAGDAVERTTLYVSSFNPENILGTDKVYRVPAPGRQLDAVSDWQLQLLDHNAYWTNDIDYMAPQAVGFEGVIVTSGYLGTFHTHGKLQVFNTETFNKKELAHTPLKSLAFMINEGTPVDGIWRQKDVVEGGPDAGFRMWNERLALYWSETGHWTDPASVRSRVVDNTTGSIFDVFYSDLNGDGAPEVWATAYDHAADSGAVYAWTVPEDFAAGDWRRVTTADGFRAAEVAVGERVSPGEAVAFHPSRAARTAGEKPLILLSGNGDGSHYVLQPASAEAADWRYERLPLVSPGGTAGQVAVADLDGDGFTELLAAGHTAGSLAVFSYGPQ
;
A
#
# COMPACT_ATOMS: atom_id res chain seq x y z
N MET A 1 -3.13 -18.78 -17.95
CA MET A 1 -4.35 -18.13 -17.41
C MET A 1 -4.03 -17.64 -16.01
N PRO A 2 -4.60 -16.53 -15.52
CA PRO A 2 -4.34 -16.09 -14.15
C PRO A 2 -4.77 -17.16 -13.13
N GLY A 3 -3.98 -17.30 -12.09
CA GLY A 3 -4.35 -18.09 -10.91
C GLY A 3 -5.31 -17.30 -10.03
N LYS A 4 -6.19 -18.00 -9.30
CA LYS A 4 -7.14 -17.35 -8.37
C LYS A 4 -7.36 -18.21 -7.13
N VAL A 5 -7.30 -17.59 -5.96
CA VAL A 5 -7.61 -18.22 -4.66
C VAL A 5 -8.78 -17.50 -3.99
N ALA A 6 -9.63 -18.26 -3.29
CA ALA A 6 -10.75 -17.70 -2.53
C ALA A 6 -10.26 -17.15 -1.18
N VAL A 7 -10.49 -15.86 -0.94
CA VAL A 7 -10.18 -15.16 0.30
C VAL A 7 -11.30 -14.17 0.56
N ALA A 8 -12.21 -14.49 1.46
CA ALA A 8 -13.36 -13.62 1.76
C ALA A 8 -12.87 -12.21 2.16
N ASN A 9 -13.44 -11.18 1.52
CA ASN A 9 -13.13 -9.79 1.80
C ASN A 9 -11.64 -9.43 1.71
N ALA A 10 -10.87 -10.03 0.80
CA ALA A 10 -9.45 -9.71 0.62
C ALA A 10 -9.24 -8.23 0.30
N SER A 11 -8.66 -7.49 1.23
CA SER A 11 -8.58 -6.03 1.15
C SER A 11 -7.16 -5.53 1.08
N PHE A 12 -6.30 -6.01 1.97
CA PHE A 12 -4.92 -5.56 2.09
C PHE A 12 -3.97 -6.71 1.80
N VAL A 13 -2.97 -6.49 0.95
CA VAL A 13 -2.10 -7.55 0.44
C VAL A 13 -0.67 -7.07 0.40
N GLU A 14 0.23 -7.85 0.97
CA GLU A 14 1.65 -7.52 1.04
C GLU A 14 2.53 -8.75 0.86
N VAL A 15 3.71 -8.55 0.29
CA VAL A 15 4.70 -9.60 0.10
C VAL A 15 6.01 -9.21 0.76
N PHE A 16 6.48 -10.06 1.67
CA PHE A 16 7.76 -9.85 2.34
C PHE A 16 8.66 -11.06 2.19
N THR A 17 9.91 -10.81 1.85
CA THR A 17 10.99 -11.81 1.90
C THR A 17 11.78 -11.63 3.18
N ALA A 18 11.74 -12.64 4.05
CA ALA A 18 12.49 -12.61 5.30
C ALA A 18 14.00 -12.44 5.04
N ALA A 19 14.65 -11.54 5.77
CA ALA A 19 16.07 -11.23 5.60
C ALA A 19 16.99 -12.35 6.09
N VAL A 20 16.51 -13.15 7.05
CA VAL A 20 17.18 -14.33 7.62
C VAL A 20 16.24 -15.54 7.61
N GLY A 21 16.77 -16.74 7.78
CA GLY A 21 15.97 -17.98 7.78
C GLY A 21 16.59 -19.09 6.94
N ALA A 22 16.03 -20.30 7.04
CA ALA A 22 16.43 -21.42 6.20
C ALA A 22 15.83 -21.29 4.79
N GLY A 23 16.46 -21.93 3.81
CA GLY A 23 16.00 -21.94 2.41
C GLY A 23 16.53 -20.76 1.59
N ASP A 24 16.09 -20.68 0.33
CA ASP A 24 16.41 -19.59 -0.58
C ASP A 24 15.42 -18.42 -0.42
N ALA A 25 15.52 -17.40 -1.28
CA ALA A 25 14.64 -16.24 -1.22
C ALA A 25 13.16 -16.61 -1.44
N VAL A 26 12.88 -17.59 -2.31
CA VAL A 26 11.52 -18.07 -2.61
C VAL A 26 10.91 -18.71 -1.37
N GLU A 27 11.66 -19.58 -0.68
CA GLU A 27 11.21 -20.24 0.55
C GLU A 27 10.92 -19.24 1.68
N ARG A 28 11.68 -18.14 1.72
CA ARG A 28 11.56 -17.08 2.74
C ARG A 28 10.54 -16.00 2.38
N THR A 29 9.95 -16.06 1.19
CA THR A 29 8.94 -15.11 0.76
C THR A 29 7.58 -15.53 1.28
N THR A 30 6.87 -14.61 1.91
CA THR A 30 5.53 -14.83 2.45
C THR A 30 4.60 -13.75 1.93
N LEU A 31 3.48 -14.18 1.37
CA LEU A 31 2.35 -13.34 1.06
C LEU A 31 1.48 -13.21 2.30
N TYR A 32 1.06 -12.00 2.65
CA TYR A 32 0.11 -11.69 3.71
C TYR A 32 -1.15 -11.12 3.10
N VAL A 33 -2.32 -11.52 3.62
CA VAL A 33 -3.61 -11.02 3.17
C VAL A 33 -4.48 -10.72 4.38
N SER A 34 -4.98 -9.49 4.45
CA SER A 34 -5.90 -9.04 5.49
C SER A 34 -7.30 -8.89 4.90
N SER A 35 -8.29 -9.48 5.56
CA SER A 35 -9.69 -9.26 5.18
C SER A 35 -10.22 -7.98 5.81
N PHE A 36 -11.11 -7.24 5.17
CA PHE A 36 -11.87 -6.18 5.86
C PHE A 36 -13.33 -6.31 5.49
N ASN A 37 -14.21 -6.53 6.46
CA ASN A 37 -15.64 -6.61 6.19
C ASN A 37 -16.39 -5.45 6.88
N PRO A 38 -16.75 -4.38 6.14
CA PRO A 38 -17.45 -3.23 6.72
C PRO A 38 -18.88 -3.57 7.18
N GLU A 39 -19.48 -4.67 6.71
CA GLU A 39 -20.80 -5.13 7.15
C GLU A 39 -20.74 -5.87 8.49
N ASN A 40 -19.55 -6.34 8.89
CA ASN A 40 -19.34 -7.09 10.12
C ASN A 40 -19.09 -6.14 11.32
N ILE A 41 -20.07 -5.29 11.61
CA ILE A 41 -19.99 -4.19 12.59
C ILE A 41 -19.61 -4.67 14.02
N LEU A 42 -19.96 -5.90 14.39
CA LEU A 42 -19.65 -6.46 15.72
C LEU A 42 -18.62 -7.58 15.70
N GLY A 43 -18.13 -7.96 14.52
CA GLY A 43 -17.22 -9.08 14.37
C GLY A 43 -15.79 -8.66 14.12
N THR A 44 -14.98 -9.66 13.86
CA THR A 44 -13.55 -9.53 13.63
C THR A 44 -13.20 -10.03 12.25
N ASP A 45 -12.12 -9.48 11.73
CA ASP A 45 -11.50 -9.82 10.47
C ASP A 45 -10.35 -10.80 10.66
N LYS A 46 -9.92 -11.38 9.53
CA LYS A 46 -8.90 -12.41 9.48
C LYS A 46 -7.67 -11.89 8.78
N VAL A 47 -6.53 -12.29 9.32
CA VAL A 47 -5.22 -12.12 8.68
C VAL A 47 -4.73 -13.49 8.29
N TYR A 48 -4.35 -13.63 7.04
CA TYR A 48 -3.84 -14.86 6.44
C TYR A 48 -2.40 -14.66 5.99
N ARG A 49 -1.71 -15.79 5.81
CA ARG A 49 -0.49 -15.84 5.03
C ARG A 49 -0.47 -17.03 4.08
N VAL A 50 0.37 -16.92 3.06
CA VAL A 50 0.79 -18.01 2.19
C VAL A 50 2.32 -18.05 2.20
N PRO A 51 2.95 -18.99 2.91
CA PRO A 51 4.40 -19.17 2.86
C PRO A 51 4.83 -19.71 1.50
N ALA A 52 5.98 -19.23 1.00
CA ALA A 52 6.61 -19.64 -0.24
C ALA A 52 5.61 -19.73 -1.42
N PRO A 53 4.83 -18.67 -1.71
CA PRO A 53 3.78 -18.70 -2.72
C PRO A 53 4.34 -19.01 -4.12
N GLY A 54 5.58 -18.61 -4.40
CA GLY A 54 6.31 -18.94 -5.63
C GLY A 54 6.45 -20.43 -5.92
N ARG A 55 6.48 -21.28 -4.88
CA ARG A 55 6.55 -22.75 -5.05
C ARG A 55 5.26 -23.37 -5.56
N GLN A 56 4.19 -22.58 -5.62
CA GLN A 56 2.82 -23.06 -5.87
C GLN A 56 2.11 -22.21 -6.93
N LEU A 57 2.84 -21.47 -7.78
CA LEU A 57 2.24 -20.61 -8.81
C LEU A 57 1.42 -21.38 -9.85
N ASP A 58 1.78 -22.63 -10.13
CA ASP A 58 1.00 -23.49 -11.04
C ASP A 58 -0.35 -23.94 -10.46
N ALA A 59 -0.56 -23.75 -9.15
CA ALA A 59 -1.71 -24.24 -8.41
C ALA A 59 -2.26 -23.18 -7.45
N VAL A 60 -2.39 -21.93 -7.91
CA VAL A 60 -2.90 -20.81 -7.08
C VAL A 60 -4.25 -21.12 -6.42
N SER A 61 -5.14 -21.86 -7.10
CA SER A 61 -6.44 -22.25 -6.51
C SER A 61 -6.32 -23.12 -5.25
N ASP A 62 -5.19 -23.78 -5.09
CA ASP A 62 -4.92 -24.74 -4.02
C ASP A 62 -4.04 -24.14 -2.91
N TRP A 63 -3.69 -22.85 -3.02
CA TRP A 63 -2.89 -22.14 -2.03
C TRP A 63 -3.49 -22.29 -0.63
N GLN A 64 -2.66 -22.79 0.27
CA GLN A 64 -3.03 -23.03 1.66
C GLN A 64 -2.92 -21.73 2.48
N LEU A 65 -4.03 -21.02 2.59
CA LEU A 65 -4.14 -19.83 3.44
C LEU A 65 -4.03 -20.23 4.91
N GLN A 66 -2.92 -19.88 5.55
CA GLN A 66 -2.70 -20.11 6.96
C GLN A 66 -3.24 -18.93 7.76
N LEU A 67 -4.18 -19.18 8.66
CA LEU A 67 -4.77 -18.16 9.53
C LEU A 67 -3.72 -17.70 10.57
N LEU A 68 -3.38 -16.42 10.55
CA LEU A 68 -2.51 -15.77 11.54
C LEU A 68 -3.30 -15.15 12.69
N ASP A 69 -4.43 -14.51 12.37
CA ASP A 69 -5.34 -13.95 13.36
C ASP A 69 -6.77 -13.99 12.85
N HIS A 70 -7.72 -14.07 13.78
CA HIS A 70 -9.14 -13.95 13.53
C HIS A 70 -9.82 -12.95 14.46
N ASN A 71 -9.05 -12.22 15.28
CA ASN A 71 -9.55 -11.26 16.27
C ASN A 71 -9.11 -9.82 15.95
N ALA A 72 -8.80 -9.56 14.68
CA ALA A 72 -8.35 -8.25 14.26
C ALA A 72 -9.59 -7.40 13.93
N TYR A 73 -9.70 -6.21 14.52
CA TYR A 73 -10.90 -5.39 14.39
C TYR A 73 -10.79 -4.47 13.19
N TRP A 74 -11.41 -4.81 12.06
CA TRP A 74 -11.37 -3.96 10.86
C TRP A 74 -9.92 -3.63 10.48
N THR A 75 -9.22 -4.66 10.04
CA THR A 75 -7.82 -4.53 9.68
C THR A 75 -7.64 -3.61 8.49
N ASN A 76 -6.51 -2.91 8.51
CA ASN A 76 -6.04 -2.09 7.41
C ASN A 76 -4.72 -2.67 6.90
N ASP A 77 -3.75 -1.79 6.65
CA ASP A 77 -2.42 -2.11 6.13
C ASP A 77 -1.69 -3.15 6.97
N ILE A 78 -0.94 -3.97 6.23
CA ILE A 78 0.06 -4.88 6.76
C ILE A 78 1.40 -4.22 6.46
N ASP A 79 2.31 -4.14 7.41
CA ASP A 79 3.63 -3.57 7.18
C ASP A 79 4.73 -4.51 7.67
N TYR A 80 5.87 -4.48 7.01
CA TYR A 80 7.06 -5.18 7.49
C TYR A 80 7.60 -4.50 8.75
N MET A 81 7.91 -5.31 9.77
CA MET A 81 8.62 -4.86 10.97
C MET A 81 10.03 -5.42 10.96
N ALA A 82 11.00 -4.53 10.78
CA ALA A 82 12.40 -4.91 10.80
C ALA A 82 12.84 -5.37 12.21
N PRO A 83 13.73 -6.37 12.33
CA PRO A 83 14.19 -6.89 13.61
C PRO A 83 14.88 -5.84 14.50
N GLN A 84 15.42 -4.78 13.91
CA GLN A 84 16.03 -3.66 14.63
C GLN A 84 15.02 -2.90 15.50
N ALA A 85 13.74 -2.89 15.12
CA ALA A 85 12.69 -2.15 15.83
C ALA A 85 12.16 -2.90 17.06
N VAL A 86 12.01 -4.23 16.96
CA VAL A 86 11.30 -5.05 17.97
C VAL A 86 12.10 -6.25 18.50
N GLY A 87 13.31 -6.46 17.99
CA GLY A 87 14.21 -7.56 18.38
C GLY A 87 13.91 -8.89 17.67
N PHE A 88 13.02 -8.91 16.69
CA PHE A 88 12.65 -10.06 15.86
C PHE A 88 12.07 -9.60 14.54
N GLU A 89 12.19 -10.41 13.49
CA GLU A 89 11.54 -10.12 12.22
C GLU A 89 10.01 -10.30 12.35
N GLY A 90 9.24 -9.31 11.90
CA GLY A 90 7.80 -9.28 12.15
C GLY A 90 6.98 -8.66 11.04
N VAL A 91 5.65 -8.75 11.19
CA VAL A 91 4.69 -7.93 10.46
C VAL A 91 3.78 -7.19 11.42
N ILE A 92 3.46 -5.96 11.07
CA ILE A 92 2.47 -5.12 11.72
C ILE A 92 1.15 -5.31 10.99
N VAL A 93 0.06 -5.39 11.73
CA VAL A 93 -1.28 -5.21 11.18
C VAL A 93 -1.95 -4.12 11.97
N THR A 94 -2.35 -3.07 11.28
CA THR A 94 -3.16 -2.01 11.84
C THR A 94 -4.64 -2.41 11.79
N SER A 95 -5.41 -1.98 12.78
CA SER A 95 -6.85 -2.24 12.88
C SER A 95 -7.57 -1.02 13.43
N GLY A 96 -8.83 -0.85 13.05
CA GLY A 96 -9.71 0.21 13.52
C GLY A 96 -9.92 1.32 12.50
N TYR A 97 -10.35 0.95 11.29
CA TYR A 97 -10.97 1.92 10.38
C TYR A 97 -12.01 2.75 11.16
N LEU A 98 -11.89 4.09 11.12
CA LEU A 98 -12.72 4.98 11.92
C LEU A 98 -14.13 5.04 11.31
N GLY A 99 -15.00 4.12 11.73
CA GLY A 99 -16.40 4.07 11.32
C GLY A 99 -17.37 4.30 12.48
N THR A 100 -18.67 4.35 12.15
CA THR A 100 -19.73 4.50 13.16
C THR A 100 -19.62 3.36 14.19
N PHE A 101 -19.52 3.71 15.47
CA PHE A 101 -19.33 2.81 16.63
C PHE A 101 -17.91 2.23 16.85
N HIS A 102 -16.95 2.44 15.94
CA HIS A 102 -15.55 2.04 16.13
C HIS A 102 -14.70 3.27 16.50
N THR A 103 -14.49 3.48 17.80
CA THR A 103 -13.71 4.62 18.32
C THR A 103 -12.29 4.24 18.76
N HIS A 104 -11.88 2.99 18.60
CA HIS A 104 -10.58 2.49 19.04
C HIS A 104 -9.93 1.66 17.94
N GLY A 105 -8.70 2.02 17.58
CA GLY A 105 -7.82 1.19 16.76
C GLY A 105 -6.92 0.30 17.59
N LYS A 106 -6.30 -0.68 16.94
CA LYS A 106 -5.32 -1.57 17.54
C LYS A 106 -4.15 -1.77 16.58
N LEU A 107 -2.95 -1.80 17.14
CA LEU A 107 -1.76 -2.26 16.42
C LEU A 107 -1.42 -3.67 16.88
N GLN A 108 -1.19 -4.56 15.93
CA GLN A 108 -0.84 -5.95 16.21
C GLN A 108 0.51 -6.24 15.56
N VAL A 109 1.41 -6.86 16.31
CA VAL A 109 2.73 -7.27 15.80
C VAL A 109 2.84 -8.78 15.88
N PHE A 110 3.15 -9.39 14.76
CA PHE A 110 3.34 -10.83 14.61
C PHE A 110 4.82 -11.11 14.42
N ASN A 111 5.37 -11.97 15.26
CA ASN A 111 6.74 -12.46 15.09
C ASN A 111 6.75 -13.54 13.99
N THR A 112 7.52 -13.34 12.93
CA THR A 112 7.58 -14.26 11.78
C THR A 112 8.58 -15.40 11.96
N GLU A 113 9.34 -15.42 13.05
CA GLU A 113 10.28 -16.50 13.37
C GLU A 113 9.62 -17.63 14.17
N THR A 114 8.74 -17.26 15.11
CA THR A 114 8.09 -18.17 16.06
C THR A 114 6.58 -18.23 15.89
N PHE A 115 6.02 -17.36 15.05
CA PHE A 115 4.59 -17.28 14.73
C PHE A 115 3.66 -17.19 15.93
N ASN A 116 4.16 -16.59 17.00
CA ASN A 116 3.38 -16.26 18.18
C ASN A 116 2.90 -14.82 18.09
N LYS A 117 1.58 -14.62 18.26
CA LYS A 117 1.00 -13.29 18.44
C LYS A 117 1.48 -12.72 19.77
N LYS A 118 2.16 -11.58 19.73
CA LYS A 118 2.46 -10.80 20.95
C LYS A 118 1.57 -9.57 20.95
N GLU A 119 0.60 -9.53 21.86
CA GLU A 119 -0.06 -8.26 22.16
C GLU A 119 0.93 -7.40 22.94
N LEU A 120 1.34 -6.28 22.36
CA LEU A 120 2.30 -5.37 22.97
C LEU A 120 1.58 -4.51 24.00
N ALA A 121 1.18 -5.12 25.11
CA ALA A 121 0.91 -4.42 26.35
C ALA A 121 2.23 -4.30 27.12
N HIS A 122 2.70 -3.07 27.35
CA HIS A 122 3.79 -2.74 28.28
C HIS A 122 5.20 -3.27 28.00
N THR A 123 5.53 -3.73 26.79
CA THR A 123 6.95 -3.93 26.41
C THR A 123 7.48 -2.61 25.83
N PRO A 124 8.63 -2.08 26.30
CA PRO A 124 9.21 -0.87 25.72
C PRO A 124 9.74 -1.18 24.32
N LEU A 125 8.88 -0.99 23.32
CA LEU A 125 9.24 -0.92 21.91
C LEU A 125 10.07 0.33 21.69
N LYS A 126 10.93 0.33 20.67
CA LYS A 126 11.87 1.44 20.42
C LYS A 126 11.57 2.24 19.13
N SER A 127 10.44 2.02 18.46
CA SER A 127 9.82 2.98 17.52
C SER A 127 8.45 2.49 17.05
N LEU A 128 7.48 3.40 17.05
CA LEU A 128 6.16 3.27 16.43
C LEU A 128 5.51 4.66 16.51
N ALA A 129 5.28 5.32 15.38
CA ALA A 129 4.36 6.44 15.32
C ALA A 129 2.93 5.90 15.16
N PHE A 130 1.91 6.58 15.65
CA PHE A 130 0.57 6.53 15.08
C PHE A 130 -0.13 7.83 15.46
N MET A 131 -0.94 8.37 14.55
CA MET A 131 -1.68 9.61 14.79
C MET A 131 -3.09 9.27 15.24
N ILE A 132 -3.47 9.72 16.44
CA ILE A 132 -4.86 9.67 16.89
C ILE A 132 -5.50 11.01 16.54
N ASN A 133 -6.56 10.98 15.76
CA ASN A 133 -7.47 12.11 15.65
C ASN A 133 -8.60 11.94 16.69
N GLU A 134 -8.60 12.74 17.76
CA GLU A 134 -9.64 12.69 18.79
C GLU A 134 -10.91 13.52 18.43
N GLY A 135 -11.11 13.93 17.17
CA GLY A 135 -12.36 14.60 16.78
C GLY A 135 -12.58 14.91 15.29
N THR A 136 -13.82 15.23 14.94
CA THR A 136 -14.18 15.80 13.61
C THR A 136 -13.50 17.16 13.39
N PRO A 137 -13.14 17.50 12.14
CA PRO A 137 -12.18 18.56 11.85
C PRO A 137 -12.79 19.94 12.06
N VAL A 138 -12.45 20.59 13.17
CA VAL A 138 -12.72 22.02 13.33
C VAL A 138 -11.53 22.77 13.93
N ASP A 139 -10.74 22.15 14.81
CA ASP A 139 -9.69 22.91 15.55
C ASP A 139 -8.24 22.38 15.43
N GLY A 140 -7.96 21.45 14.51
CA GLY A 140 -6.59 21.21 14.01
C GLY A 140 -5.52 20.76 15.01
N ILE A 141 -5.88 20.29 16.21
CA ILE A 141 -4.90 19.76 17.17
C ILE A 141 -4.70 18.27 16.90
N TRP A 142 -3.74 17.95 16.06
CA TRP A 142 -3.16 16.61 15.99
C TRP A 142 -2.36 16.37 17.26
N ARG A 143 -2.70 15.31 18.01
CA ARG A 143 -1.85 14.84 19.12
C ARG A 143 -1.07 13.64 18.63
N GLN A 144 0.18 13.88 18.25
CA GLN A 144 1.18 12.84 18.13
C GLN A 144 1.32 12.17 19.51
N LYS A 145 0.98 10.89 19.58
CA LYS A 145 1.34 10.08 20.74
C LYS A 145 2.57 9.28 20.34
N ASP A 146 3.73 9.87 20.64
CA ASP A 146 5.00 9.18 20.48
C ASP A 146 4.98 7.88 21.28
N VAL A 147 5.12 6.76 20.57
CA VAL A 147 5.43 5.51 21.25
C VAL A 147 6.94 5.34 21.34
N VAL A 148 7.78 5.69 20.32
CA VAL A 148 9.26 6.00 20.41
C VAL A 148 9.85 6.62 19.10
N GLU A 149 11.01 7.33 19.19
CA GLU A 149 11.90 7.94 18.17
C GLU A 149 13.12 7.09 17.72
N GLY A 150 13.53 7.17 16.44
CA GLY A 150 14.88 6.78 15.98
C GLY A 150 15.02 5.42 15.25
N GLY A 151 13.95 4.85 14.71
CA GLY A 151 13.96 3.68 13.81
C GLY A 151 13.52 4.05 12.38
N PRO A 152 13.53 3.10 11.41
CA PRO A 152 12.99 3.35 10.07
C PRO A 152 11.50 3.72 10.16
N ASP A 153 11.07 4.68 9.34
CA ASP A 153 9.72 5.23 9.37
C ASP A 153 8.65 4.16 9.08
N ALA A 154 7.69 4.00 9.99
CA ALA A 154 6.44 3.28 9.71
C ALA A 154 5.46 4.28 9.11
N GLY A 155 5.11 4.11 7.83
CA GLY A 155 4.16 4.98 7.14
C GLY A 155 2.74 4.80 7.68
N PHE A 156 2.01 5.90 7.83
CA PHE A 156 0.56 5.87 8.07
C PHE A 156 -0.11 6.66 6.96
N ARG A 157 -1.04 6.03 6.25
CA ARG A 157 -1.83 6.69 5.22
C ARG A 157 -2.75 7.73 5.86
N MET A 158 -2.64 8.96 5.41
CA MET A 158 -3.50 10.06 5.83
C MET A 158 -4.27 10.61 4.64
N TRP A 159 -5.59 10.53 4.72
CA TRP A 159 -6.48 11.13 3.74
C TRP A 159 -6.47 12.64 3.92
N ASN A 160 -5.84 13.33 2.98
CA ASN A 160 -5.82 14.77 2.92
C ASN A 160 -6.14 15.22 1.49
N GLU A 161 -6.90 16.30 1.35
CA GLU A 161 -7.19 16.93 0.05
C GLU A 161 -5.99 17.73 -0.51
N ARG A 162 -4.77 17.32 -0.16
CA ARG A 162 -3.52 18.01 -0.47
C ARG A 162 -2.31 17.10 -0.35
N LEU A 163 -1.29 17.37 -1.16
CA LEU A 163 0.08 16.92 -0.93
C LEU A 163 0.77 17.88 0.05
N ALA A 164 1.21 17.35 1.18
CA ALA A 164 1.97 18.08 2.18
C ALA A 164 3.31 17.40 2.42
N LEU A 165 4.36 18.21 2.54
CA LEU A 165 5.69 17.78 2.93
C LEU A 165 5.90 18.10 4.41
N TYR A 166 6.52 17.17 5.13
CA TYR A 166 7.01 17.35 6.48
C TYR A 166 8.50 17.02 6.50
N TRP A 167 9.29 17.80 7.24
CA TRP A 167 10.72 17.53 7.41
C TRP A 167 11.20 18.05 8.77
N SER A 168 12.32 17.53 9.24
CA SER A 168 13.02 18.08 10.40
C SER A 168 14.29 18.80 9.95
N GLU A 169 14.50 20.03 10.41
CA GLU A 169 15.73 20.79 10.15
C GLU A 169 16.97 20.15 10.80
N THR A 170 16.76 19.31 11.82
CA THR A 170 17.82 18.68 12.62
C THR A 170 17.86 17.15 12.46
N GLY A 171 16.86 16.56 11.80
CA GLY A 171 16.64 15.12 11.74
C GLY A 171 15.99 14.52 12.99
N HIS A 172 15.69 15.33 14.02
CA HIS A 172 15.07 14.90 15.26
C HIS A 172 13.54 15.09 15.21
N TRP A 173 12.82 14.01 14.94
CA TRP A 173 11.36 14.06 14.80
C TRP A 173 10.61 14.19 16.13
N THR A 174 11.25 14.00 17.30
CA THR A 174 10.61 14.31 18.60
C THR A 174 10.77 15.74 19.05
N ASP A 175 11.63 16.54 18.41
CA ASP A 175 11.68 17.97 18.69
C ASP A 175 10.69 18.68 17.76
N PRO A 176 9.47 19.05 18.25
CA PRO A 176 8.46 19.64 17.40
C PRO A 176 8.89 21.02 16.88
N ALA A 177 9.83 21.68 17.57
CA ALA A 177 10.38 22.95 17.13
C ALA A 177 11.31 22.81 15.91
N SER A 178 11.83 21.60 15.65
CA SER A 178 12.62 21.29 14.45
C SER A 178 11.76 20.87 13.26
N VAL A 179 10.54 20.39 13.53
CA VAL A 179 9.62 19.93 12.49
C VAL A 179 9.05 21.12 11.74
N ARG A 180 9.06 21.01 10.42
CA ARG A 180 8.54 21.96 9.47
C ARG A 180 7.55 21.24 8.57
N SER A 181 6.65 22.01 7.98
CA SER A 181 5.74 21.50 6.98
C SER A 181 5.42 22.55 5.93
N ARG A 182 5.04 22.08 4.75
CA ARG A 182 4.56 22.91 3.65
C ARG A 182 3.51 22.16 2.86
N VAL A 183 2.50 22.87 2.41
CA VAL A 183 1.58 22.37 1.37
C VAL A 183 2.28 22.53 0.02
N VAL A 184 2.50 21.41 -0.66
CA VAL A 184 3.11 21.35 -1.99
C VAL A 184 2.04 21.59 -3.06
N ASP A 185 0.88 20.95 -2.90
CA ASP A 185 -0.24 21.05 -3.82
C ASP A 185 -1.56 20.82 -3.07
N ASN A 186 -2.54 21.70 -3.24
CA ASN A 186 -3.88 21.60 -2.64
C ASN A 186 -5.00 21.53 -3.69
N THR A 187 -4.66 21.13 -4.91
CA THR A 187 -5.57 21.07 -6.06
C THR A 187 -5.76 19.65 -6.59
N THR A 188 -5.31 18.64 -5.84
CA THR A 188 -5.33 17.22 -6.25
C THR A 188 -6.64 16.51 -5.95
N GLY A 189 -7.45 17.07 -5.05
CA GLY A 189 -8.46 16.29 -4.33
C GLY A 189 -7.83 15.40 -3.26
N SER A 190 -8.60 14.42 -2.78
CA SER A 190 -8.20 13.47 -1.74
C SER A 190 -7.11 12.55 -2.26
N ILE A 191 -5.90 12.67 -1.71
CA ILE A 191 -4.81 11.73 -2.00
C ILE A 191 -5.09 10.42 -1.29
N PHE A 192 -5.01 9.31 -2.03
CA PHE A 192 -5.18 7.96 -1.52
C PHE A 192 -3.83 7.37 -1.09
N ASP A 193 -2.79 7.52 -1.93
CA ASP A 193 -1.44 7.04 -1.64
C ASP A 193 -0.35 7.91 -2.26
N VAL A 194 0.86 7.89 -1.68
CA VAL A 194 2.02 8.70 -2.11
C VAL A 194 3.29 7.86 -2.16
N PHE A 195 4.06 8.05 -3.21
CA PHE A 195 5.26 7.29 -3.53
C PHE A 195 6.44 8.22 -3.83
N TYR A 196 7.65 7.70 -3.66
CA TYR A 196 8.90 8.37 -4.04
C TYR A 196 9.79 7.41 -4.84
N SER A 197 9.78 7.55 -6.17
CA SER A 197 10.51 6.67 -7.09
C SER A 197 10.66 7.33 -8.46
N ASP A 198 11.65 6.89 -9.23
CA ASP A 198 11.81 7.30 -10.64
C ASP A 198 10.65 6.72 -11.47
N LEU A 199 9.72 7.58 -11.87
CA LEU A 199 8.53 7.21 -12.63
C LEU A 199 8.73 7.43 -14.13
N ASN A 200 9.61 8.35 -14.53
CA ASN A 200 9.80 8.70 -15.94
C ASN A 200 11.02 8.04 -16.61
N GLY A 201 11.83 7.29 -15.85
CA GLY A 201 13.02 6.58 -16.31
C GLY A 201 14.24 7.48 -16.54
N ASP A 202 14.28 8.69 -15.98
CA ASP A 202 15.41 9.61 -16.13
C ASP A 202 16.51 9.43 -15.06
N GLY A 203 16.29 8.53 -14.09
CA GLY A 203 17.20 8.23 -13.00
C GLY A 203 17.04 9.14 -11.77
N ALA A 204 16.19 10.17 -11.83
CA ALA A 204 15.81 10.99 -10.68
C ALA A 204 14.44 10.53 -10.14
N PRO A 205 14.27 10.43 -8.82
CA PRO A 205 12.99 10.07 -8.25
C PRO A 205 12.00 11.25 -8.25
N GLU A 206 10.74 10.96 -8.56
CA GLU A 206 9.61 11.85 -8.37
C GLU A 206 8.85 11.50 -7.10
N VAL A 207 8.10 12.48 -6.59
CA VAL A 207 6.92 12.17 -5.78
C VAL A 207 5.75 11.95 -6.72
N TRP A 208 5.01 10.87 -6.54
CA TRP A 208 3.77 10.62 -7.31
C TRP A 208 2.69 10.06 -6.41
N ALA A 209 1.43 10.22 -6.81
CA ALA A 209 0.29 9.90 -5.96
C ALA A 209 -0.93 9.49 -6.78
N THR A 210 -1.78 8.67 -6.17
CA THR A 210 -3.16 8.45 -6.60
C THR A 210 -4.08 9.41 -5.86
N ALA A 211 -5.05 10.00 -6.54
CA ALA A 211 -5.95 10.97 -5.93
C ALA A 211 -7.35 10.94 -6.54
N TYR A 212 -8.34 11.35 -5.75
CA TYR A 212 -9.73 11.49 -6.15
C TYR A 212 -10.24 12.92 -5.93
N ASP A 213 -10.67 13.58 -7.01
CA ASP A 213 -11.36 14.86 -6.92
C ASP A 213 -12.87 14.62 -6.77
N HIS A 214 -13.39 14.81 -5.57
CA HIS A 214 -14.82 14.68 -5.26
C HIS A 214 -15.70 15.70 -6.01
N ALA A 215 -15.17 16.89 -6.34
CA ALA A 215 -15.92 17.90 -7.07
C ALA A 215 -16.01 17.58 -8.56
N ALA A 216 -14.94 17.02 -9.14
CA ALA A 216 -14.92 16.56 -10.53
C ALA A 216 -15.49 15.15 -10.73
N ASP A 217 -15.71 14.42 -9.63
CA ASP A 217 -16.10 13.00 -9.60
C ASP A 217 -15.15 12.14 -10.46
N SER A 218 -13.85 12.41 -10.33
CA SER A 218 -12.82 11.78 -11.14
C SER A 218 -11.51 11.69 -10.37
N GLY A 219 -10.86 10.55 -10.44
CA GLY A 219 -9.49 10.39 -9.97
C GLY A 219 -8.44 10.43 -11.06
N ALA A 220 -7.21 10.53 -10.60
CA ALA A 220 -6.01 10.66 -11.41
C ALA A 220 -4.79 10.08 -10.69
N VAL A 221 -3.75 9.85 -11.48
CA VAL A 221 -2.38 9.65 -11.03
C VAL A 221 -1.60 10.91 -11.38
N TYR A 222 -0.99 11.52 -10.37
CA TYR A 222 -0.18 12.73 -10.50
C TYR A 222 1.27 12.42 -10.18
N ALA A 223 2.19 13.14 -10.81
CA ALA A 223 3.61 13.13 -10.48
C ALA A 223 4.13 14.57 -10.33
N TRP A 224 5.05 14.78 -9.40
CA TRP A 224 5.73 16.04 -9.16
C TRP A 224 7.23 15.85 -9.23
N THR A 225 7.89 16.66 -10.03
CA THR A 225 9.37 16.75 -10.02
C THR A 225 9.82 17.46 -8.75
N VAL A 226 10.74 16.84 -8.00
CA VAL A 226 11.28 17.42 -6.76
C VAL A 226 12.33 18.49 -7.10
N PRO A 227 12.14 19.76 -6.70
CA PRO A 227 13.14 20.79 -6.93
C PRO A 227 14.34 20.60 -5.98
N GLU A 228 15.51 21.13 -6.36
CA GLU A 228 16.74 21.07 -5.55
C GLU A 228 16.53 21.65 -4.14
N ASP A 229 15.88 22.81 -4.05
CA ASP A 229 15.33 23.33 -2.81
C ASP A 229 13.90 22.82 -2.64
N PHE A 230 13.74 21.62 -2.09
CA PHE A 230 12.43 21.00 -1.88
C PHE A 230 11.53 21.82 -0.94
N ALA A 231 12.12 22.63 -0.04
CA ALA A 231 11.40 23.34 1.00
C ALA A 231 10.76 24.63 0.46
N ALA A 232 11.47 25.39 -0.39
CA ALA A 232 10.97 26.66 -0.94
C ALA A 232 10.71 26.63 -2.45
N GLY A 233 11.25 25.65 -3.18
CA GLY A 233 11.15 25.54 -4.63
C GLY A 233 9.75 25.19 -5.14
N ASP A 234 9.59 25.31 -6.46
CA ASP A 234 8.35 25.01 -7.17
C ASP A 234 8.33 23.55 -7.62
N TRP A 235 7.33 22.81 -7.14
CA TRP A 235 7.09 21.42 -7.52
C TRP A 235 6.20 21.38 -8.75
N ARG A 236 6.77 21.01 -9.91
CA ARG A 236 6.01 20.93 -11.16
C ARG A 236 5.20 19.63 -11.20
N ARG A 237 3.88 19.75 -11.12
CA ARG A 237 2.94 18.64 -11.32
C ARG A 237 2.72 18.32 -12.80
N VAL A 238 2.59 17.05 -13.10
CA VAL A 238 1.99 16.51 -14.33
C VAL A 238 0.91 15.48 -13.99
N THR A 239 -0.10 15.36 -14.86
CA THR A 239 -1.08 14.28 -14.81
C THR A 239 -0.59 13.14 -15.69
N THR A 240 -0.37 11.96 -15.12
CA THR A 240 0.16 10.80 -15.85
C THR A 240 -0.97 9.92 -16.42
N ALA A 241 -2.07 9.79 -15.68
CA ALA A 241 -3.30 9.14 -16.08
C ALA A 241 -4.50 9.76 -15.34
N ASP A 242 -5.69 9.79 -15.95
CA ASP A 242 -6.90 10.34 -15.34
C ASP A 242 -8.18 9.61 -15.82
N GLY A 243 -9.34 10.11 -15.40
CA GLY A 243 -10.63 9.55 -15.80
C GLY A 243 -11.00 8.25 -15.07
N PHE A 244 -10.47 8.06 -13.87
CA PHE A 244 -10.91 7.00 -12.96
C PHE A 244 -12.21 7.42 -12.29
N ARG A 245 -13.25 6.60 -12.39
CA ARG A 245 -14.56 6.91 -11.83
C ARG A 245 -15.06 5.70 -11.07
N ALA A 246 -15.43 5.91 -9.81
CA ALA A 246 -16.03 4.87 -9.00
C ALA A 246 -17.35 4.40 -9.63
N ALA A 247 -17.62 3.10 -9.57
CA ALA A 247 -18.91 2.56 -9.93
C ALA A 247 -19.99 3.05 -8.94
N GLU A 248 -21.25 3.02 -9.36
CA GLU A 248 -22.35 3.16 -8.40
C GLU A 248 -22.36 1.94 -7.47
N VAL A 249 -22.13 2.17 -6.18
CA VAL A 249 -22.23 1.15 -5.13
C VAL A 249 -23.33 1.54 -4.14
N ALA A 250 -24.08 0.56 -3.66
CA ALA A 250 -25.16 0.78 -2.69
C ALA A 250 -24.63 1.16 -1.29
N VAL A 251 -23.44 0.68 -0.93
CA VAL A 251 -22.75 0.89 0.35
C VAL A 251 -21.24 0.89 0.09
N GLY A 252 -20.49 1.82 0.69
CA GLY A 252 -19.04 1.94 0.55
C GLY A 252 -18.57 3.28 -0.05
N GLU A 253 -17.26 3.52 -0.04
CA GLU A 253 -16.66 4.75 -0.55
C GLU A 253 -16.64 4.78 -2.08
N ARG A 254 -16.98 5.95 -2.63
CA ARG A 254 -16.98 6.21 -4.08
C ARG A 254 -15.71 6.94 -4.47
N VAL A 255 -14.58 6.24 -4.38
CA VAL A 255 -13.26 6.79 -4.71
C VAL A 255 -12.50 5.83 -5.62
N SER A 256 -11.90 6.38 -6.67
CA SER A 256 -11.11 5.64 -7.66
C SER A 256 -10.13 6.59 -8.34
N PRO A 257 -8.81 6.30 -8.39
CA PRO A 257 -8.21 5.02 -8.05
C PRO A 257 -7.89 4.89 -6.55
N GLY A 258 -7.47 3.68 -6.16
CA GLY A 258 -6.96 3.35 -4.84
C GLY A 258 -5.43 3.31 -4.81
N GLU A 259 -4.88 2.29 -4.16
CA GLU A 259 -3.44 2.05 -4.08
C GLU A 259 -2.83 1.71 -5.44
N ALA A 260 -1.54 2.04 -5.58
CA ALA A 260 -0.71 1.73 -6.72
C ALA A 260 0.64 1.14 -6.30
N VAL A 261 1.30 0.41 -7.19
CA VAL A 261 2.71 0.02 -7.01
C VAL A 261 3.43 0.14 -8.36
N ALA A 262 4.54 0.88 -8.40
CA ALA A 262 5.42 0.93 -9.56
C ALA A 262 6.29 -0.34 -9.64
N PHE A 263 6.41 -0.93 -10.82
CA PHE A 263 7.15 -2.18 -11.02
C PHE A 263 7.73 -2.29 -12.44
N HIS A 264 8.66 -3.22 -12.62
CA HIS A 264 9.16 -3.61 -13.95
C HIS A 264 8.72 -5.05 -14.24
N PRO A 265 8.36 -5.41 -15.48
CA PRO A 265 7.90 -6.76 -15.81
C PRO A 265 8.98 -7.83 -15.60
N SER A 266 10.26 -7.43 -15.58
CA SER A 266 11.39 -8.30 -15.27
C SER A 266 12.56 -7.52 -14.70
N ARG A 267 13.51 -8.24 -14.08
CA ARG A 267 14.80 -7.71 -13.65
C ARG A 267 15.60 -7.12 -14.81
N ALA A 268 15.48 -7.71 -16.00
CA ALA A 268 16.15 -7.24 -17.21
C ALA A 268 15.62 -5.86 -17.62
N ALA A 269 14.30 -5.68 -17.68
CA ALA A 269 13.66 -4.38 -17.95
C ALA A 269 14.10 -3.30 -16.94
N ARG A 270 14.11 -3.65 -15.65
CA ARG A 270 14.61 -2.74 -14.60
C ARG A 270 16.08 -2.35 -14.82
N THR A 271 16.92 -3.33 -15.15
CA THR A 271 18.36 -3.10 -15.36
C THR A 271 18.63 -2.25 -16.60
N ALA A 272 17.77 -2.37 -17.61
CA ALA A 272 17.82 -1.54 -18.81
C ALA A 272 17.37 -0.09 -18.58
N GLY A 273 16.86 0.25 -17.38
CA GLY A 273 16.34 1.59 -17.07
C GLY A 273 15.03 1.89 -17.80
N GLU A 274 14.24 0.86 -18.14
CA GLU A 274 12.92 1.08 -18.71
C GLU A 274 12.03 1.82 -17.72
N LYS A 275 11.10 2.63 -18.23
CA LYS A 275 10.08 3.26 -17.40
C LYS A 275 9.26 2.20 -16.67
N PRO A 276 8.98 2.36 -15.37
CA PRO A 276 8.17 1.40 -14.64
C PRO A 276 6.74 1.38 -15.18
N LEU A 277 6.12 0.20 -15.12
CA LEU A 277 4.68 0.02 -15.15
C LEU A 277 4.09 0.38 -13.77
N ILE A 278 2.78 0.61 -13.70
CA ILE A 278 2.08 0.82 -12.42
C ILE A 278 0.96 -0.20 -12.31
N LEU A 279 0.99 -1.06 -11.30
CA LEU A 279 -0.15 -1.87 -10.92
C LEU A 279 -1.07 -1.00 -10.07
N LEU A 280 -2.32 -0.84 -10.48
CA LEU A 280 -3.26 0.12 -9.89
C LEU A 280 -4.55 -0.56 -9.47
N SER A 281 -4.93 -0.41 -8.21
CA SER A 281 -6.29 -0.68 -7.75
C SER A 281 -7.22 0.45 -8.19
N GLY A 282 -8.33 0.10 -8.82
CA GLY A 282 -9.38 1.05 -9.12
C GLY A 282 -10.36 1.27 -7.97
N ASN A 283 -10.15 0.61 -6.82
CA ASN A 283 -10.96 0.70 -5.61
C ASN A 283 -12.48 0.65 -5.90
N GLY A 284 -13.17 1.78 -5.84
CA GLY A 284 -14.61 1.87 -6.06
C GLY A 284 -15.07 1.59 -7.50
N ASP A 285 -14.18 1.53 -8.50
CA ASP A 285 -14.54 1.12 -9.87
C ASP A 285 -14.59 -0.40 -10.07
N GLY A 286 -14.10 -1.16 -9.08
CA GLY A 286 -14.13 -2.63 -9.07
C GLY A 286 -13.18 -3.32 -10.03
N SER A 287 -12.17 -2.61 -10.53
CA SER A 287 -11.17 -3.12 -11.47
C SER A 287 -9.74 -2.88 -10.98
N HIS A 288 -8.83 -3.68 -11.50
CA HIS A 288 -7.39 -3.49 -11.40
C HIS A 288 -6.83 -3.24 -12.78
N TYR A 289 -5.81 -2.39 -12.85
CA TYR A 289 -5.18 -1.98 -14.10
C TYR A 289 -3.67 -2.15 -14.03
N VAL A 290 -3.06 -2.36 -15.19
CA VAL A 290 -1.67 -2.00 -15.41
C VAL A 290 -1.65 -0.70 -16.18
N LEU A 291 -1.04 0.34 -15.62
CA LEU A 291 -0.71 1.54 -16.37
C LEU A 291 0.65 1.32 -17.05
N GLN A 292 0.67 1.45 -18.37
CA GLN A 292 1.87 1.29 -19.18
C GLN A 292 2.33 2.64 -19.73
N PRO A 293 3.64 2.96 -19.70
CA PRO A 293 4.16 4.16 -20.36
C PRO A 293 3.70 4.23 -21.83
N ALA A 294 3.11 5.36 -22.24
CA ALA A 294 2.69 5.58 -23.63
C ALA A 294 3.89 5.74 -24.59
N SER A 295 5.07 6.02 -24.02
CA SER A 295 6.34 6.19 -24.71
C SER A 295 7.51 5.88 -23.75
N ALA A 296 8.62 5.43 -24.32
CA ALA A 296 9.88 5.24 -23.62
C ALA A 296 10.63 6.55 -23.34
N GLU A 297 10.25 7.66 -23.99
CA GLU A 297 10.86 8.97 -23.78
C GLU A 297 10.50 9.52 -22.39
N ALA A 298 11.51 9.89 -21.58
CA ALA A 298 11.30 10.41 -20.22
C ALA A 298 10.50 11.73 -20.18
N ALA A 299 10.55 12.51 -21.26
CA ALA A 299 9.77 13.73 -21.38
C ALA A 299 8.25 13.48 -21.56
N ASP A 300 7.85 12.27 -21.96
CA ASP A 300 6.45 11.88 -22.09
C ASP A 300 5.96 11.20 -20.81
N TRP A 301 5.16 11.92 -20.03
CA TRP A 301 4.67 11.47 -18.73
C TRP A 301 3.39 10.63 -18.81
N ARG A 302 2.85 10.41 -20.02
CA ARG A 302 1.56 9.76 -20.18
C ARG A 302 1.67 8.26 -19.97
N TYR A 303 0.66 7.72 -19.32
CA TYR A 303 0.45 6.30 -19.13
C TYR A 303 -0.89 5.87 -19.73
N GLU A 304 -0.89 4.74 -20.44
CA GLU A 304 -2.08 4.09 -20.97
C GLU A 304 -2.62 3.08 -19.96
N ARG A 305 -3.94 3.11 -19.73
CA ARG A 305 -4.62 2.22 -18.81
C ARG A 305 -5.00 0.91 -19.49
N LEU A 306 -4.38 -0.19 -19.08
CA LEU A 306 -4.69 -1.54 -19.54
C LEU A 306 -5.49 -2.29 -18.45
N PRO A 307 -6.72 -2.77 -18.73
CA PRO A 307 -7.46 -3.59 -17.79
C PRO A 307 -6.70 -4.89 -17.47
N LEU A 308 -6.50 -5.19 -16.19
CA LEU A 308 -5.91 -6.45 -15.73
C LEU A 308 -7.01 -7.45 -15.36
N VAL A 309 -7.88 -7.06 -14.42
CA VAL A 309 -9.02 -7.87 -13.97
C VAL A 309 -10.12 -6.98 -13.39
N SER A 310 -11.37 -7.37 -13.61
CA SER A 310 -12.54 -6.69 -13.05
C SER A 310 -13.31 -7.67 -12.17
N PRO A 311 -12.89 -7.87 -10.91
CA PRO A 311 -13.62 -8.73 -9.97
C PRO A 311 -15.06 -8.24 -9.70
N GLY A 312 -15.33 -6.95 -9.92
CA GLY A 312 -16.60 -6.32 -9.59
C GLY A 312 -16.70 -5.92 -8.11
N GLY A 313 -17.60 -4.99 -7.81
CA GLY A 313 -17.70 -4.39 -6.47
C GLY A 313 -16.49 -3.51 -6.16
N THR A 314 -15.92 -3.62 -4.96
CA THR A 314 -14.69 -2.93 -4.57
C THR A 314 -13.47 -3.77 -4.92
N ALA A 315 -12.51 -3.17 -5.63
CA ALA A 315 -11.16 -3.68 -5.79
C ALA A 315 -10.33 -3.35 -4.53
N GLY A 316 -9.67 -4.35 -3.95
CA GLY A 316 -8.74 -4.16 -2.82
C GLY A 316 -7.35 -3.75 -3.31
N GLN A 317 -6.39 -3.81 -2.39
CA GLN A 317 -4.97 -3.53 -2.61
C GLN A 317 -4.32 -4.43 -3.65
N VAL A 318 -3.12 -4.01 -4.04
CA VAL A 318 -2.28 -4.67 -5.03
C VAL A 318 -0.89 -4.87 -4.48
N ALA A 319 -0.23 -5.95 -4.87
CA ALA A 319 1.17 -6.18 -4.56
C ALA A 319 1.91 -6.74 -5.77
N VAL A 320 3.22 -6.52 -5.81
CA VAL A 320 4.12 -7.00 -6.87
C VAL A 320 5.35 -7.63 -6.25
N ALA A 321 5.78 -8.77 -6.79
CA ALA A 321 7.02 -9.42 -6.38
C ALA A 321 7.45 -10.46 -7.42
N ASP A 322 8.74 -10.74 -7.50
CA ASP A 322 9.28 -11.95 -8.13
C ASP A 322 9.13 -13.10 -7.11
N LEU A 323 8.02 -13.85 -7.21
CA LEU A 323 7.60 -14.80 -6.18
C LEU A 323 8.38 -16.11 -6.27
N ASP A 324 8.74 -16.56 -7.47
CA ASP A 324 9.42 -17.83 -7.72
C ASP A 324 10.92 -17.71 -8.06
N GLY A 325 11.43 -16.48 -8.16
CA GLY A 325 12.84 -16.19 -8.37
C GLY A 325 13.29 -16.34 -9.81
N ASP A 326 12.38 -16.41 -10.78
CA ASP A 326 12.70 -16.54 -12.20
C ASP A 326 13.17 -15.22 -12.85
N GLY A 327 13.04 -14.10 -12.13
CA GLY A 327 13.44 -12.77 -12.57
C GLY A 327 12.34 -12.00 -13.30
N PHE A 328 11.14 -12.55 -13.41
CA PHE A 328 9.92 -11.86 -13.83
C PHE A 328 9.10 -11.47 -12.61
N THR A 329 8.08 -10.64 -12.82
CA THR A 329 7.25 -10.13 -11.73
C THR A 329 5.87 -10.77 -11.76
N GLU A 330 5.42 -11.23 -10.61
CA GLU A 330 4.05 -11.60 -10.34
C GLU A 330 3.27 -10.40 -9.80
N LEU A 331 2.00 -10.34 -10.20
CA LEU A 331 1.04 -9.33 -9.77
C LEU A 331 -0.03 -9.99 -8.91
N LEU A 332 -0.33 -9.36 -7.78
CA LEU A 332 -1.36 -9.79 -6.84
C LEU A 332 -2.46 -8.72 -6.84
N ALA A 333 -3.70 -9.12 -7.12
CA ALA A 333 -4.84 -8.21 -7.20
C ALA A 333 -5.98 -8.70 -6.29
N ALA A 334 -6.21 -7.98 -5.19
CA ALA A 334 -7.23 -8.34 -4.21
C ALA A 334 -8.62 -7.92 -4.71
N GLY A 335 -9.54 -8.86 -4.79
CA GLY A 335 -10.96 -8.59 -5.03
C GLY A 335 -11.72 -8.58 -3.71
N HIS A 336 -11.85 -7.41 -3.08
CA HIS A 336 -12.49 -7.24 -1.79
C HIS A 336 -13.92 -7.79 -1.80
N THR A 337 -14.80 -7.23 -2.61
CA THR A 337 -16.19 -7.69 -2.66
C THR A 337 -16.31 -9.07 -3.30
N ALA A 338 -15.45 -9.39 -4.26
CA ALA A 338 -15.44 -10.68 -4.94
C ALA A 338 -14.93 -11.84 -4.06
N GLY A 339 -14.34 -11.56 -2.89
CA GLY A 339 -13.83 -12.57 -1.97
C GLY A 339 -12.71 -13.42 -2.57
N SER A 340 -11.76 -12.79 -3.25
CA SER A 340 -10.70 -13.52 -3.93
C SER A 340 -9.41 -12.74 -4.09
N LEU A 341 -8.31 -13.45 -4.30
CA LEU A 341 -7.04 -12.90 -4.74
C LEU A 341 -6.68 -13.49 -6.11
N ALA A 342 -6.43 -12.63 -7.10
CA ALA A 342 -5.96 -13.03 -8.42
C ALA A 342 -4.44 -12.86 -8.52
N VAL A 343 -3.79 -13.78 -9.23
CA VAL A 343 -2.33 -13.83 -9.41
C VAL A 343 -2.02 -13.91 -10.91
N PHE A 344 -1.14 -13.03 -11.36
CA PHE A 344 -0.65 -12.97 -12.74
C PHE A 344 0.87 -13.06 -12.72
N SER A 345 1.48 -13.55 -13.81
CA SER A 345 2.94 -13.58 -13.97
C SER A 345 3.33 -13.01 -15.32
N TYR A 346 4.44 -12.28 -15.36
CA TYR A 346 5.14 -11.91 -16.59
C TYR A 346 6.11 -12.99 -17.07
N GLY A 347 6.33 -14.04 -16.27
CA GLY A 347 7.17 -15.17 -16.60
C GLY A 347 6.64 -15.97 -17.80
N PRO A 348 7.52 -16.72 -18.49
CA PRO A 348 7.13 -17.59 -19.58
C PRO A 348 6.20 -18.73 -19.10
N GLN A 349 5.21 -19.10 -19.93
CA GLN A 349 4.31 -20.25 -19.70
C GLN A 349 4.91 -21.58 -20.17
#